data_AF-A0A2L0ND57-F1
#
_entry.id   AF-A0A2L0ND57-F1
#
_cell.length_a   1.000
_cell.length_b   1.000
_cell.length_c   1.000
_cell.angle_alpha   90.00
_cell.angle_beta   90.00
_cell.angle_gamma   90.00
#
_symmetry.space_group_name_H-M   'P 1'
#
loop_
_entity.id
_entity.type
_entity.pdbx_description
1 polymer ?
#
loop_
_entity_poly.entity_id
_entity_poly.type
_entity_poly.pdbx_seq_one_letter_code
_entity_poly.pdbx_strand_id
1 'polypeptide(L)' 'MRFENTLTVDAPVGEVFAYLARPENLPRWNHALDTTEQTSPGPIGVGTTYRQTRTLPRPAEERFRITAYDPRTC' A
#
# COMPACT_ATOMS: atom_id res chain seq x y z
N MET A 1 -8.79 16.65 -6.59
CA MET A 1 -9.07 15.66 -7.65
C MET A 1 -9.26 14.30 -6.99
N ARG A 2 -10.33 13.57 -7.30
CA ARG A 2 -10.60 12.23 -6.77
C ARG A 2 -10.45 11.23 -7.93
N PHE A 3 -9.71 10.15 -7.70
CA PHE A 3 -9.53 9.06 -8.63
C PHE A 3 -9.99 7.77 -7.96
N GLU A 4 -10.67 6.90 -8.71
CA GLU A 4 -11.17 5.61 -8.22
C GLU A 4 -10.98 4.58 -9.34
N ASN A 5 -10.58 3.36 -8.98
CA ASN A 5 -10.43 2.24 -9.90
C ASN A 5 -10.99 0.98 -9.24
N THR A 6 -11.71 0.17 -10.00
CA THR A 6 -12.33 -1.08 -9.54
C THR A 6 -11.86 -2.23 -10.40
N LEU A 7 -11.43 -3.32 -9.76
CA LEU A 7 -11.04 -4.56 -10.43
C LEU A 7 -11.56 -5.75 -9.61
N THR A 8 -11.88 -6.86 -10.30
CA THR A 8 -12.31 -8.10 -9.65
C THR A 8 -11.10 -9.02 -9.47
N VAL A 9 -10.90 -9.51 -8.24
CA VAL A 9 -9.88 -10.51 -7.90
C VAL A 9 -10.59 -11.78 -7.46
N ASP A 10 -10.26 -12.91 -8.11
CA ASP A 10 -10.80 -14.22 -7.74
C ASP A 10 -10.03 -14.82 -6.55
N ALA A 11 -10.22 -14.22 -5.38
CA ALA A 11 -9.59 -14.63 -4.12
C ALA A 11 -10.45 -14.22 -2.90
N PRO A 12 -10.31 -14.89 -1.75
CA PRO A 12 -11.00 -14.50 -0.52
C PRO A 12 -10.67 -13.06 -0.11
N VAL A 13 -11.67 -12.30 0.29
CA VAL A 13 -11.53 -10.88 0.66
C VAL A 13 -10.48 -10.65 1.76
N GLY A 14 -10.43 -11.52 2.77
CA GLY A 14 -9.44 -11.43 3.83
C GLY A 14 -7.99 -11.62 3.35
N GLU A 15 -7.76 -12.47 2.35
CA GLU A 15 -6.44 -12.66 1.75
C GLU A 15 -6.03 -11.45 0.92
N VAL A 16 -6.97 -10.92 0.11
CA VAL A 16 -6.76 -9.69 -0.67
C VAL A 16 -6.46 -8.51 0.26
N PHE A 17 -7.23 -8.35 1.33
CA PHE A 17 -6.99 -7.30 2.31
C PHE A 17 -5.63 -7.48 3.00
N ALA A 18 -5.30 -8.67 3.49
CA ALA A 18 -4.00 -8.92 4.16
C ALA A 18 -2.81 -8.65 3.23
N TYR A 19 -2.96 -8.91 1.93
CA TYR A 19 -1.96 -8.61 0.91
C TYR A 19 -1.85 -7.11 0.64
N LEU A 20 -2.96 -6.43 0.38
CA LEU A 20 -2.99 -4.99 0.06
C LEU A 20 -2.68 -4.10 1.26
N ALA A 21 -3.02 -4.57 2.46
CA ALA A 21 -2.72 -3.89 3.71
C ALA A 21 -1.22 -3.65 3.87
N ARG A 22 -0.36 -4.55 3.35
CA ARG A 22 1.10 -4.44 3.41
C ARG A 22 1.63 -3.64 2.22
N PRO A 23 2.01 -2.37 2.39
CA PRO A 23 2.42 -1.53 1.26
C PRO A 23 3.72 -2.01 0.59
N GLU A 24 4.50 -2.86 1.23
CA GLU A 24 5.66 -3.55 0.64
C GLU A 24 5.28 -4.42 -0.56
N ASN A 25 4.00 -4.79 -0.69
CA ASN A 25 3.49 -5.51 -1.85
C ASN A 25 3.15 -4.59 -3.03
N LEU A 26 3.06 -3.26 -2.84
CA LEU A 26 2.67 -2.32 -3.90
C LEU A 26 3.58 -2.42 -5.14
N PRO A 27 4.93 -2.47 -5.03
CA PRO A 27 5.79 -2.55 -6.20
C PRO A 27 5.57 -3.79 -7.07
N ARG A 28 4.94 -4.85 -6.51
CA ARG A 28 4.67 -6.09 -7.27
C ARG A 28 3.59 -5.93 -8.34
N TRP A 29 2.71 -4.93 -8.20
CA TRP A 29 1.57 -4.74 -9.11
C TRP A 29 1.43 -3.29 -9.59
N ASN A 30 2.01 -2.32 -8.88
CA ASN A 30 2.09 -0.93 -9.30
C ASN A 30 3.47 -0.63 -9.90
N HIS A 31 3.57 -0.75 -11.23
CA HIS A 31 4.79 -0.55 -12.01
C HIS A 31 5.41 0.86 -11.90
N ALA A 32 4.70 1.83 -11.34
CA ALA A 32 5.25 3.17 -11.09
C ALA A 32 6.13 3.23 -9.82
N LEU A 33 6.10 2.18 -8.98
CA LEU A 33 6.85 2.08 -7.73
C LEU A 33 8.04 1.13 -7.89
N ASP A 34 9.14 1.45 -7.22
CA ASP A 34 10.37 0.66 -7.23
C ASP A 34 10.59 0.00 -5.85
N THR A 35 10.59 0.78 -4.77
CA THR A 35 10.66 0.25 -3.40
C THR A 35 9.54 0.80 -2.53
N THR A 36 9.13 0.05 -1.51
CA THR A 36 8.24 0.52 -0.45
C THR A 36 8.65 -0.15 0.86
N GLU A 37 8.97 0.66 1.86
CA GLU A 37 9.55 0.20 3.13
C GLU A 37 8.86 0.87 4.32
N GLN A 38 8.51 0.07 5.32
CA GLN A 38 8.02 0.59 6.60
C GLN A 38 9.16 1.31 7.33
N THR A 39 8.90 2.53 7.80
CA THR A 39 9.87 3.37 8.53
C THR A 39 9.57 3.44 10.03
N SER A 40 8.34 3.16 10.44
CA SER A 40 7.98 3.05 11.86
C SER A 40 8.27 1.66 12.41
N PRO A 41 8.63 1.50 13.69
CA PRO A 41 8.73 0.19 14.33
C PRO A 41 7.35 -0.43 14.59
N GLY A 42 7.31 -1.74 14.78
CA GLY A 42 6.10 -2.47 15.21
C GLY A 42 5.22 -2.97 14.06
N PRO A 43 4.08 -3.62 14.41
CA PRO A 43 3.14 -4.14 13.41
C PRO A 43 2.42 -3.00 12.68
N ILE A 44 1.87 -3.32 11.52
CA ILE A 44 1.07 -2.38 10.74
C ILE A 44 -0.23 -2.00 11.45
N GLY A 45 -0.57 -0.72 11.37
CA GLY A 45 -1.82 -0.15 11.87
C GLY A 45 -1.90 1.34 11.59
N VAL A 46 -2.91 2.00 12.17
CA VAL A 46 -3.02 3.46 12.10
C VAL A 46 -1.77 4.10 12.73
N GLY A 47 -1.16 5.02 12.01
CA GLY A 47 0.08 5.68 12.43
C GLY A 47 1.35 5.09 11.83
N THR A 48 1.32 3.88 11.28
CA THR A 48 2.46 3.27 10.59
C THR A 48 2.91 4.16 9.42
N THR A 49 4.21 4.43 9.32
CA THR A 49 4.79 5.30 8.29
C THR A 49 5.62 4.51 7.29
N TYR A 50 5.64 4.99 6.06
CA TYR A 50 6.33 4.35 4.94
C TYR A 50 7.15 5.36 4.15
N ARG A 51 8.20 4.85 3.51
CA ARG A 51 8.95 5.51 2.44
C ARG A 51 8.86 4.65 1.19
N GLN A 52 8.58 5.26 0.05
CA GLN A 52 8.57 4.58 -1.24
C GLN A 52 9.31 5.36 -2.31
N THR A 53 9.95 4.67 -3.25
CA THR A 53 10.54 5.25 -4.45
C THR A 53 9.64 5.00 -5.65
N ARG A 54 9.52 6.01 -6.52
CA ARG A 54 8.78 5.94 -7.77
C ARG A 54 9.72 6.10 -8.94
N THR A 55 9.38 5.51 -10.08
CA THR A 55 10.13 5.63 -11.34
C THR A 55 9.38 6.46 -12.39
N LEU A 56 8.05 6.52 -12.28
CA LEU A 56 7.18 7.21 -13.24
C LEU A 56 6.35 8.34 -12.59
N PRO A 57 6.14 9.47 -13.31
CA PRO A 57 6.71 9.82 -14.63
C PRO A 57 8.19 10.25 -14.56
N ARG A 58 8.70 10.52 -13.35
CA ARG A 58 10.11 10.79 -13.07
C ARG A 58 10.46 10.17 -11.70
N PRO A 59 11.75 9.87 -11.45
CA PRO A 59 12.19 9.40 -10.15
C PRO A 59 11.80 10.36 -9.01
N ALA A 60 11.19 9.82 -7.96
CA ALA A 60 10.81 10.58 -6.77
C ALA A 60 10.76 9.69 -5.53
N GLU A 61 10.94 10.29 -4.35
CA GLU A 61 10.67 9.66 -3.05
C GLU A 61 9.36 10.22 -2.49
N GLU A 62 8.54 9.34 -1.93
CA GLU A 62 7.32 9.70 -1.21
C GLU A 62 7.31 9.10 0.19
N ARG A 63 6.64 9.80 1.10
CA ARG A 63 6.35 9.31 2.45
C ARG A 63 4.87 9.39 2.71
N PHE A 64 4.33 8.35 3.34
CA PHE A 64 2.92 8.32 3.71
C PHE A 64 2.72 7.64 5.06
N ARG A 65 1.53 7.84 5.60
CA ARG A 65 1.09 7.27 6.87
C ARG A 65 -0.26 6.60 6.68
N ILE A 66 -0.42 5.43 7.28
CA ILE A 66 -1.71 4.76 7.37
C ILE A 66 -2.63 5.55 8.31
N THR A 67 -3.75 6.03 7.78
CA THR A 67 -4.76 6.80 8.54
C THR A 67 -5.97 5.96 8.96
N ALA A 68 -6.21 4.84 8.27
CA ALA A 68 -7.27 3.90 8.59
C ALA A 68 -6.77 2.46 8.33
N TYR A 69 -7.14 1.55 9.22
CA TYR A 69 -6.82 0.13 9.13
C TYR A 69 -7.88 -0.66 9.88
N ASP A 70 -8.77 -1.35 9.17
CA ASP A 70 -9.81 -2.19 9.77
C ASP A 70 -9.83 -3.57 9.10
N PRO A 71 -9.13 -4.56 9.68
CA PRO A 71 -9.13 -5.93 9.16
C PRO A 71 -10.44 -6.68 9.41
N ARG A 72 -11.40 -6.08 10.14
CA ARG A 72 -12.66 -6.75 10.56
C ARG A 72 -13.82 -6.49 9.61
N THR A 73 -13.67 -5.59 8.63
CA THR A 73 -14.72 -5.23 7.66
C THR A 73 -14.65 -6.04 6.36
N CYS A 74 -13.91 -7.16 6.35
CA CYS A 74 -13.77 -8.08 5.22
C CYS A 74 -14.54 -9.37 5.47
#